data_AF-A0A2A6RPN8-F1
#
_entry.id   AF-A0A2A6RPN8-F1
#
_cell.length_a   1.000
_cell.length_b   1.000
_cell.length_c   1.000
_cell.angle_alpha   90.00
_cell.angle_beta   90.00
_cell.angle_gamma   90.00
#
_symmetry.space_group_name_H-M   'P 1'
#
loop_
_entity.id
_entity.type
_entity.pdbx_description
1 polymer ?
#
loop_
_entity_poly.entity_id
_entity_poly.type
_entity_poly.pdbx_seq_one_letter_code
_entity_poly.pdbx_strand_id
1 'polypeptide(L)' 'MTTVSEIKTAITQLTLEELRELRTWYEQFEADQWDAELEADVAAGRLDSLADEAIRDFQAGTATEL' A
#
# COMPACT_ATOMS: atom_id res chain seq x y z
N MET A 1 -15.89 -20.46 -4.56
CA MET A 1 -14.75 -19.52 -4.57
C MET A 1 -14.88 -18.76 -5.87
N THR A 2 -15.14 -17.46 -5.83
CA THR A 2 -15.26 -16.64 -7.03
C THR A 2 -13.87 -16.37 -7.58
N THR A 3 -13.66 -16.58 -8.87
CA THR A 3 -12.37 -16.35 -9.53
C THR A 3 -12.18 -14.87 -9.84
N VAL A 4 -10.92 -14.45 -10.00
CA VAL A 4 -10.60 -13.08 -10.47
C VAL A 4 -11.26 -12.79 -11.82
N SER A 5 -11.42 -13.80 -12.68
CA SER A 5 -12.12 -13.63 -13.96
C SER A 5 -13.59 -13.28 -13.77
N GLU A 6 -14.28 -13.98 -12.87
CA GLU A 6 -15.70 -13.72 -12.56
C GLU A 6 -15.89 -12.33 -11.94
N ILE A 7 -14.97 -11.89 -11.09
CA ILE A 7 -14.99 -10.53 -10.51
C ILE A 7 -14.84 -9.48 -11.63
N LYS A 8 -13.89 -9.67 -12.55
CA LYS A 8 -13.71 -8.75 -13.69
C LYS A 8 -14.98 -8.66 -14.53
N THR A 9 -15.63 -9.78 -14.82
CA THR A 9 -16.89 -9.79 -15.54
C THR A 9 -17.99 -9.04 -14.77
N ALA A 10 -18.12 -9.27 -13.46
CA ALA A 10 -19.09 -8.54 -12.64
C ALA A 10 -18.84 -7.03 -12.64
N ILE A 11 -17.58 -6.59 -12.57
CA ILE A 11 -17.21 -5.17 -12.64
C ILE A 11 -17.67 -4.53 -13.95
N THR A 12 -17.60 -5.26 -15.09
CA THR A 12 -18.08 -4.72 -16.37
C THR A 12 -19.60 -4.50 -16.45
N GLN A 13 -20.36 -5.09 -15.53
CA GLN A 13 -21.82 -4.99 -15.49
C GLN A 13 -22.30 -3.87 -14.55
N LEU A 14 -21.39 -3.24 -13.79
CA LEU A 14 -21.71 -2.16 -12.88
C LEU A 14 -22.08 -0.88 -13.62
N THR A 15 -22.99 -0.12 -13.03
CA THR A 15 -23.26 1.26 -13.41
C THR A 15 -22.08 2.17 -13.07
N LEU A 16 -22.08 3.39 -13.62
CA LEU A 16 -21.03 4.37 -13.31
C LEU A 16 -20.99 4.75 -11.82
N GLU A 17 -22.13 4.75 -11.14
CA GLU A 17 -22.23 5.06 -9.71
C GLU A 17 -21.61 3.95 -8.87
N GLU A 18 -21.99 2.70 -9.14
CA GLU A 18 -21.42 1.52 -8.47
C GLU A 18 -19.92 1.39 -8.75
N LEU A 19 -19.44 1.73 -9.95
CA LEU A 19 -18.01 1.77 -10.26
C LEU A 19 -17.25 2.81 -9.43
N ARG A 20 -17.87 3.96 -9.14
CA ARG A 20 -17.26 4.99 -8.28
C ARG A 20 -17.21 4.53 -6.84
N GLU A 21 -18.29 3.96 -6.33
CA GLU A 21 -18.33 3.37 -4.98
C GLU A 21 -17.28 2.27 -4.82
N LEU A 22 -17.20 1.35 -5.79
CA LEU A 22 -16.19 0.29 -5.82
C LEU A 22 -14.78 0.86 -5.79
N ARG A 23 -14.50 1.90 -6.58
CA ARG A 23 -13.17 2.53 -6.60
C ARG A 23 -12.81 3.13 -5.25
N THR A 24 -13.70 3.92 -4.65
CA THR A 24 -13.46 4.55 -3.34
C THR A 24 -13.21 3.51 -2.26
N TRP A 25 -13.98 2.42 -2.27
CA TRP A 25 -13.74 1.33 -1.33
C TRP A 25 -12.40 0.61 -1.59
N TYR A 26 -12.06 0.34 -2.86
CA TYR A 26 -10.85 -0.38 -3.22
C TYR A 26 -9.59 0.40 -2.87
N GLU A 27 -9.59 1.72 -3.02
CA GLU A 27 -8.48 2.60 -2.61
C GLU A 27 -8.17 2.45 -1.11
N GLN A 28 -9.20 2.41 -0.25
CA GLN A 28 -9.01 2.17 1.18
C GLN A 28 -8.53 0.75 1.45
N PHE A 29 -9.14 -0.25 0.79
CA PHE A 29 -8.75 -1.64 0.96
C PHE A 29 -7.28 -1.87 0.59
N GLU A 30 -6.83 -1.30 -0.54
CA GLU A 30 -5.44 -1.39 -0.99
C GLU A 30 -4.49 -0.68 -0.02
N ALA A 31 -4.86 0.49 0.50
CA ALA A 31 -4.11 1.18 1.54
C ALA A 31 -3.98 0.32 2.81
N ASP A 32 -5.06 -0.28 3.28
CA ASP A 32 -5.04 -1.14 4.47
C ASP A 32 -4.16 -2.39 4.27
N GLN A 33 -4.16 -2.98 3.06
CA GLN A 33 -3.26 -4.10 2.75
C GLN A 33 -1.80 -3.65 2.73
N TRP A 34 -1.52 -2.49 2.15
CA TRP A 34 -0.16 -1.93 2.12
C TRP A 34 0.36 -1.61 3.52
N ASP A 35 -0.47 -1.01 4.37
CA ASP A 35 -0.12 -0.74 5.77
C ASP A 35 0.21 -2.04 6.51
N ALA A 36 -0.58 -3.10 6.32
CA ALA A 36 -0.32 -4.40 6.95
C ALA A 36 0.98 -5.05 6.46
N GLU A 37 1.28 -4.98 5.15
CA GLU A 37 2.55 -5.48 4.60
C GLU A 37 3.75 -4.68 5.14
N LEU A 38 3.64 -3.36 5.17
CA LEU A 38 4.65 -2.47 5.71
C LEU A 38 4.93 -2.77 7.18
N GLU A 39 3.89 -2.88 8.01
CA GLU A 39 4.01 -3.23 9.42
C GLU A 39 4.70 -4.59 9.62
N ALA A 40 4.36 -5.58 8.79
CA ALA A 40 5.00 -6.89 8.83
C ALA A 40 6.48 -6.81 8.48
N ASP A 41 6.85 -6.03 7.46
CA ASP A 41 8.24 -5.85 7.04
C ASP A 41 9.07 -5.07 8.08
N VAL A 42 8.47 -4.07 8.73
CA VAL A 42 9.04 -3.39 9.89
C VAL A 42 9.25 -4.38 11.03
N ALA A 43 8.25 -5.18 11.40
CA ALA A 43 8.36 -6.17 12.46
C ALA A 43 9.40 -7.26 12.16
N ALA A 44 9.62 -7.55 10.88
CA ALA A 44 10.65 -8.48 10.41
C ALA A 44 12.06 -7.86 10.32
N GLY A 45 12.23 -6.56 10.62
CA GLY A 45 13.50 -5.84 10.56
C GLY A 45 14.04 -5.65 9.14
N ARG A 46 13.19 -5.78 8.11
CA ARG A 46 13.63 -5.67 6.71
C ARG A 46 14.06 -4.26 6.33
N LEU A 47 13.54 -3.26 7.03
CA LEU A 47 13.80 -1.85 6.77
C LEU A 47 14.91 -1.28 7.67
N ASP A 48 15.46 -2.07 8.59
CA ASP A 48 16.46 -1.61 9.57
C ASP A 48 17.71 -1.05 8.89
N SER A 49 18.18 -1.68 7.81
CA SER A 49 19.36 -1.20 7.09
C SER A 49 19.14 0.16 6.43
N LEU A 50 17.92 0.41 5.95
CA LEU A 50 17.55 1.69 5.35
C LEU A 50 17.40 2.77 6.44
N ALA A 51 16.84 2.41 7.59
CA ALA A 51 16.77 3.30 8.75
C ALA A 51 18.17 3.70 9.24
N ASP A 52 19.07 2.73 9.36
CA ASP A 52 20.47 2.97 9.75
C ASP A 52 21.20 3.87 8.75
N GLU A 53 20.95 3.70 7.45
CA GLU A 53 21.50 4.55 6.39
C GLU A 53 21.01 5.98 6.50
N ALA A 54 19.69 6.18 6.61
CA ALA A 54 19.10 7.51 6.77
C ALA A 54 19.64 8.24 8.00
N ILE A 55 19.81 7.53 9.13
CA ILE A 55 20.41 8.08 10.34
C ILE A 55 21.86 8.51 10.11
N ARG A 56 22.67 7.68 9.43
CA ARG A 56 24.07 8.04 9.11
C ARG A 56 24.16 9.27 8.23
N ASP A 57 23.32 9.35 7.19
CA ASP A 57 23.31 10.49 6.27
C ASP A 57 22.86 11.78 6.95
N PHE A 58 21.87 11.70 7.83
CA PHE A 58 21.46 12.84 8.65
C PHE A 58 22.60 13.32 9.57
N GLN A 59 23.29 12.38 10.23
CA GLN A 59 24.45 12.70 11.07
C GLN A 59 25.63 13.25 10.28
N ALA A 60 25.80 12.83 9.02
CA ALA A 60 26.81 13.34 8.11
C ALA A 60 26.46 14.72 7.52
N GLY A 61 25.25 15.23 7.78
CA GLY A 61 24.76 16.49 7.22
C GLY A 61 24.44 16.41 5.72
N THR A 62 24.31 15.21 5.16
CA THR A 62 23.94 14.96 3.77
C THR A 62 22.44 14.77 3.59
N ALA A 63 21.70 14.59 4.68
CA ALA A 63 20.23 14.64 4.73
C ALA A 63 19.74 15.73 5.70
N THR A 64 18.57 16.31 5.41
CA THR A 64 17.92 17.33 6.23
C THR A 64 16.47 16.94 6.51
N GLU A 65 15.86 17.58 7.50
CA GLU A 65 14.42 17.52 7.71
C GLU A 65 13.67 18.09 6.48
N LEU A 66 12.44 17.62 6.29
CA LEU A 66 11.54 18.00 5.19
C LEU A 66 10.94 19.40 5.38
#